data_AF-A0A839IIU1-F1
#
_entry.id   AF-A0A839IIU1-F1
#
_cell.length_a   1.000
_cell.length_b   1.000
_cell.length_c   1.000
_cell.angle_alpha   90.00
_cell.angle_beta   90.00
_cell.angle_gamma   90.00
#
_symmetry.space_group_name_H-M   'P 1'
#
loop_
_entity.id
_entity.type
_entity.pdbx_description
1 polymer ?
#
loop_
_entity_poly.entity_id
_entity_poly.type
_entity_poly.pdbx_seq_one_letter_code
_entity_poly.pdbx_strand_id
1 'polypeptide(L)' 'MISITRFGAAQEVTGSCHLLQVGHYRILLDCGLIQGSYRDEQRNTEDFPFDPAL' A
#
# COMPACT_ATOMS: atom_id res chain seq x y z
N MET A 1 8.29 -17.15 9.35
CA MET A 1 6.87 -16.74 9.31
C MET A 1 6.73 -15.78 8.14
N ILE A 2 5.65 -15.91 7.37
CA ILE A 2 5.34 -15.02 6.24
C ILE A 2 4.07 -14.26 6.60
N SER A 3 4.05 -12.95 6.42
CA SER A 3 2.86 -12.13 6.65
C SER A 3 2.67 -11.09 5.55
N ILE A 4 1.41 -10.68 5.37
CA ILE A 4 1.01 -9.62 4.46
C ILE A 4 0.23 -8.56 5.23
N THR A 5 0.67 -7.31 5.14
CA THR A 5 -0.09 -6.15 5.62
C THR A 5 -0.69 -5.44 4.41
N ARG A 6 -2.00 -5.19 4.46
CA ARG A 6 -2.77 -4.54 3.40
C ARG A 6 -2.99 -3.07 3.77
N PHE A 7 -2.44 -2.15 2.99
CA PHE A 7 -2.62 -0.71 3.17
C PHE A 7 -3.61 -0.09 2.18
N GLY A 8 -3.92 -0.78 1.08
CA GLY A 8 -4.89 -0.33 0.09
C GLY A 8 -5.46 -1.46 -0.76
N ALA A 9 -6.40 -1.14 -1.65
CA ALA A 9 -7.25 -2.11 -2.36
C ALA A 9 -8.00 -3.10 -1.43
N ALA A 10 -8.21 -2.72 -0.17
CA ALA A 10 -9.01 -3.48 0.78
C ALA A 10 -10.48 -3.12 0.58
N GLN A 11 -11.20 -3.95 -0.18
CA GLN A 11 -12.57 -3.66 -0.65
C GLN A 11 -12.65 -2.49 -1.65
N GLU A 12 -11.53 -2.15 -2.30
CA GLU A 12 -11.40 -1.14 -3.34
C GLU A 12 -10.70 -1.76 -4.57
N VAL A 13 -10.91 -1.19 -5.76
CA VAL A 13 -10.31 -1.71 -7.02
C VAL A 13 -8.97 -1.04 -7.34
N THR A 14 -8.76 0.19 -6.88
CA THR A 14 -7.56 1.01 -7.12
C THR A 14 -6.77 1.20 -5.83
N GLY A 15 -5.56 1.77 -5.89
CA GLY A 15 -4.78 2.04 -4.69
C GLY A 15 -4.17 0.81 -4.02
N SER A 16 -3.83 -0.24 -4.78
CA SER A 16 -3.20 -1.43 -4.20
C SER A 16 -1.88 -1.07 -3.51
N CYS A 17 -1.72 -1.49 -2.26
CA CYS A 17 -0.47 -1.29 -1.51
C CYS A 17 -0.34 -2.39 -0.46
N HIS A 18 0.63 -3.30 -0.64
CA HIS A 18 0.77 -4.47 0.23
C HIS A 18 2.23 -4.68 0.66
N LEU A 19 2.46 -4.81 1.97
CA LEU A 19 3.80 -5.10 2.49
C LEU A 19 3.90 -6.57 2.88
N LEU A 20 4.82 -7.29 2.24
CA LEU A 20 5.17 -8.66 2.60
C LEU A 20 6.37 -8.67 3.54
N GLN A 21 6.26 -9.42 4.63
CA GLN A 21 7.38 -9.74 5.51
C GLN A 21 7.75 -11.21 5.32
N VAL A 22 9.00 -11.48 4.93
CA VAL A 22 9.54 -12.84 4.77
C VAL A 22 10.89 -12.91 5.47
N GLY A 23 10.92 -13.45 6.70
CA GLY A 23 12.14 -13.41 7.52
C GLY A 23 12.56 -11.97 7.77
N HIS A 24 13.76 -11.58 7.32
CA HIS A 24 14.27 -10.21 7.42
C HIS A 24 13.91 -9.33 6.22
N TYR A 25 13.36 -9.91 5.15
CA TYR A 25 12.98 -9.16 3.96
C TYR A 25 11.65 -8.45 4.17
N ARG A 26 11.61 -7.17 3.78
CA ARG A 26 10.41 -6.37 3.58
C ARG A 26 10.28 -6.07 2.10
N ILE A 27 9.14 -6.44 1.52
CA ILE A 27 8.90 -6.31 0.08
C ILE A 27 7.59 -5.57 -0.10
N LEU A 28 7.64 -4.40 -0.72
CA LEU A 28 6.45 -3.70 -1.19
C LEU A 28 5.95 -4.40 -2.45
N LEU A 29 4.86 -5.15 -2.30
CA LEU A 29 4.18 -5.83 -3.39
C LEU A 29 3.03 -4.94 -3.88
N ASP A 30 3.27 -4.30 -5.02
CA ASP A 30 2.37 -3.33 -5.64
C ASP A 30 2.14 -2.06 -4.80
N CYS A 31 2.00 -0.93 -5.48
CA CYS A 31 1.81 0.39 -4.88
C CYS A 31 1.13 1.33 -5.89
N GLY A 32 -0.01 0.87 -6.42
CA GLY A 32 -0.78 1.60 -7.43
C GLY A 32 -1.44 2.86 -6.87
N LEU A 33 -1.74 3.80 -7.75
CA LEU A 33 -2.49 5.01 -7.40
C LEU A 33 -3.96 4.68 -7.10
N ILE A 34 -4.54 5.42 -6.15
CA ILE A 34 -5.97 5.49 -5.93
C ILE A 34 -6.57 6.34 -7.05
N GLN A 35 -7.61 5.85 -7.72
CA GLN A 35 -8.33 6.55 -8.78
C GLN A 35 -9.83 6.48 -8.51
N GLY A 36 -10.55 7.57 -8.79
CA GLY A 36 -11.97 7.65 -8.49
C GLY A 36 -12.47 9.09 -8.41
N SER A 37 -13.06 9.47 -7.29
CA SER A 37 -13.43 10.86 -7.05
C SER A 37 -12.19 11.71 -6.74
N TYR A 38 -12.31 13.03 -6.88
CA TYR A 38 -11.27 13.97 -6.45
C TYR A 38 -10.81 13.73 -5.00
N ARG A 39 -11.75 13.40 -4.11
CA ARG A 39 -11.44 13.11 -2.70
C ARG A 39 -10.65 11.82 -2.53
N ASP A 40 -10.92 10.80 -3.35
CA ASP A 40 -10.17 9.55 -3.31
C ASP A 40 -8.73 9.78 -3.79
N GLU A 41 -8.56 10.54 -4.87
CA GLU A 41 -7.24 10.84 -5.45
C GLU A 41 -6.36 11.72 -4.56
N GLN A 42 -6.93 12.56 -3.70
CA GLN A 42 -6.18 13.37 -2.73
C GLN A 42 -5.34 12.50 -1.78
N ARG A 43 -5.79 11.28 -1.46
CA ARG A 43 -5.07 10.33 -0.61
C ARG A 43 -3.72 9.90 -1.20
N ASN A 44 -3.53 10.02 -2.52
CA ASN A 44 -2.25 9.70 -3.17
C ASN A 44 -1.10 10.63 -2.73
N THR A 45 -1.41 11.76 -2.10
CA THR A 45 -0.41 12.72 -1.60
C THR A 45 -0.08 12.55 -0.13
N GLU A 46 -0.75 11.62 0.56
CA GLU A 46 -0.48 11.31 1.96
C GLU A 46 0.82 10.50 2.08
N ASP A 47 1.49 10.65 3.22
CA ASP A 47 2.67 9.84 3.53
C ASP A 47 2.31 8.36 3.67
N PHE A 48 3.26 7.48 3.35
CA PHE A 48 3.07 6.05 3.57
C PHE A 48 2.88 5.75 5.07
N PRO A 49 1.99 4.81 5.45
CA PRO A 49 1.81 4.38 6.83
C PRO A 49 2.94 3.45 7.32
N PHE A 50 4.03 3.36 6.57
CA PHE A 50 5.25 2.60 6.85
C PHE A 50 6.44 3.36 6.27
N ASP A 51 7.65 3.05 6.72
CA ASP A 51 8.86 3.62 6.13
C ASP A 51 9.18 2.92 4.79
N PRO A 52 9.12 3.62 3.65
CA PRO A 52 9.40 3.03 2.34
C PRO A 52 10.91 2.89 2.04
N ALA A 53 11.78 3.45 2.88
CA ALA A 53 13.23 3.47 2.69
C ALA A 53 14.00 2.43 3.55
N LEU A 54 13.31 1.70 4.42
CA LEU A 54 13.88 0.67 5.31
C LEU A 54 13.88 -0.74 4.72
#